data_AF-A0A2D8A9A6-F1
#
_entry.id   AF-A0A2D8A9A6-F1
#
_cell.length_a   1.000
_cell.length_b   1.000
_cell.length_c   1.000
_cell.angle_alpha   90.00
_cell.angle_beta   90.00
_cell.angle_gamma   90.00
#
_symmetry.space_group_name_H-M   'P 1'
#
loop_
_entity.id
_entity.type
_entity.pdbx_description
1 polymer ?
#
loop_
_entity_poly.entity_id
_entity_poly.type
_entity_poly.pdbx_seq_one_letter_code
_entity_poly.pdbx_strand_id
1 'polypeptide(L)'
;MKQWIRWPGLIGFVVVVGLLAAFFLLAAGPLAKMAIERVGSDIAGAKVEAGNVSLTLNPIGFEIDNLSVADAQQPMQNLFVFSKASAELEFVPLLLGKAIIRELSIDGMEFDTPRKTSGALPKKDKPAKDENGDSADSSGSNNALGQAMDQLPSAAEIIERENLRTEAAGKAFEESYKTQRQAIDNAIKNVPDSSALDQYKTELNKILSGKITSLEDFQQRKKALDELKARIKADKEAVQAARQVISDAKSDISDKLTALKNAPGEDLSSIKGKYQLNAQGAANLTALLLGDDAGAWASKALYWYELAAPYLSSGNDAAVDADEAAERERIRDGRFIHFPSDDPWPDFLLRDAHITAKVPLGNVLISIQDLTHQPAVLGRPAHVVVNGSQLHDVEDLTMDM
;
A
#
# COMPACT_ATOMS: atom_id res chain seq x y z
N MET A 1 -61.50 -50.64 -5.96
CA MET A 1 -60.79 -49.55 -6.65
C MET A 1 -59.72 -49.02 -5.70
N LYS A 2 -58.44 -49.10 -6.06
CA LYS A 2 -57.31 -48.80 -5.15
C LYS A 2 -57.27 -47.29 -4.84
N GLN A 3 -57.24 -46.94 -3.56
CA GLN A 3 -56.95 -45.57 -3.12
C GLN A 3 -55.45 -45.30 -3.29
N TRP A 4 -55.07 -44.66 -4.39
CA TRP A 4 -53.67 -44.35 -4.71
C TRP A 4 -53.13 -43.09 -4.04
N ILE A 5 -53.99 -42.25 -3.45
CA ILE A 5 -53.59 -40.99 -2.82
C ILE A 5 -53.98 -40.99 -1.35
N ARG A 6 -52.99 -40.79 -0.47
CA ARG A 6 -53.20 -40.58 0.97
C ARG A 6 -53.62 -39.14 1.21
N TRP A 7 -54.93 -38.88 1.18
CA TRP A 7 -55.52 -37.54 1.31
C TRP A 7 -55.03 -36.70 2.51
N PRO A 8 -54.86 -37.25 3.73
CA PRO A 8 -54.31 -36.47 4.85
C PRO A 8 -52.86 -36.02 4.60
N GLY A 9 -52.06 -36.85 3.93
CA GLY A 9 -50.69 -36.51 3.55
C GLY A 9 -50.65 -35.45 2.45
N LEU A 10 -51.59 -35.51 1.50
CA LEU A 10 -51.73 -34.49 0.45
C LEU A 10 -52.10 -33.12 1.04
N ILE A 11 -53.05 -33.09 1.99
CA ILE A 11 -53.45 -31.86 2.68
C ILE A 11 -52.27 -31.29 3.48
N GLY A 12 -51.55 -32.13 4.24
CA GLY A 12 -50.35 -31.71 4.96
C GLY A 12 -49.28 -31.14 4.03
N PHE A 13 -49.03 -31.79 2.88
CA PHE A 13 -48.10 -31.30 1.87
C PHE A 13 -48.50 -29.92 1.32
N VAL A 14 -49.77 -29.74 0.95
CA VAL A 14 -50.29 -28.46 0.44
C VAL A 14 -50.15 -27.36 1.48
N VAL A 15 -50.42 -27.64 2.76
CA VAL A 15 -50.25 -26.67 3.85
C VAL A 15 -48.78 -26.27 3.99
N VAL A 16 -47.85 -27.24 4.01
CA VAL A 16 -46.42 -26.95 4.15
C VAL A 16 -45.89 -26.16 2.95
N VAL A 17 -46.21 -26.58 1.73
CA VAL A 17 -45.81 -25.86 0.51
C VAL A 17 -46.43 -24.46 0.48
N GLY A 18 -47.70 -24.33 0.89
CA GLY A 18 -48.37 -23.04 1.00
C GLY A 18 -47.71 -22.10 2.02
N LEU A 19 -47.29 -22.63 3.17
CA LEU A 19 -46.55 -21.86 4.19
C LEU A 19 -45.16 -21.44 3.70
N LEU A 20 -44.43 -22.34 3.02
CA LEU A 20 -43.13 -22.01 2.43
C LEU A 20 -43.27 -20.93 1.34
N ALA A 21 -44.28 -21.04 0.48
CA ALA A 21 -44.57 -20.04 -0.53
C ALA A 21 -44.97 -18.70 0.11
N ALA A 22 -45.82 -18.71 1.14
CA ALA A 22 -46.21 -17.51 1.87
C ALA A 22 -45.00 -16.85 2.56
N PHE A 23 -44.12 -17.64 3.18
CA PHE A 23 -42.88 -17.16 3.77
C PHE A 23 -41.98 -16.53 2.70
N PHE A 24 -41.78 -17.21 1.56
CA PHE A 24 -40.95 -16.69 0.49
C PHE A 24 -41.47 -15.36 -0.07
N LEU A 25 -42.79 -15.26 -0.30
CA LEU A 25 -43.41 -14.07 -0.86
C LEU A 25 -43.49 -12.88 0.11
N LEU A 26 -43.64 -13.14 1.41
CA LEU A 26 -43.90 -12.08 2.40
C LEU A 26 -42.68 -11.74 3.26
N ALA A 27 -41.82 -12.71 3.58
CA ALA A 27 -40.77 -12.56 4.58
C ALA A 27 -39.35 -12.60 4.00
N ALA A 28 -39.10 -13.34 2.91
CA ALA A 28 -37.73 -13.52 2.39
C ALA A 28 -37.07 -12.19 2.01
N GLY A 29 -37.78 -11.32 1.28
CA GLY A 29 -37.29 -9.99 0.90
C GLY A 29 -36.97 -9.09 2.11
N PRO A 30 -37.95 -8.83 3.00
CA PRO A 30 -37.72 -8.02 4.21
C PRO A 30 -36.61 -8.56 5.13
N LEU A 31 -36.51 -9.89 5.27
CA LEU A 31 -35.44 -10.52 6.06
C LEU A 31 -34.07 -10.36 5.40
N ALA A 32 -33.99 -10.51 4.08
CA ALA A 32 -32.75 -10.28 3.33
C ALA A 32 -32.32 -8.82 3.42
N LYS A 33 -33.24 -7.86 3.28
CA LYS A 33 -32.99 -6.44 3.54
C LYS A 33 -32.39 -6.22 4.93
N MET A 34 -33.03 -6.73 5.97
CA MET A 34 -32.54 -6.60 7.35
C MET A 34 -31.15 -7.22 7.54
N ALA A 35 -30.88 -8.37 6.89
CA ALA A 35 -29.58 -9.01 6.93
C ALA A 35 -28.50 -8.16 6.24
N ILE A 36 -28.79 -7.64 5.04
CA ILE A 36 -27.87 -6.77 4.28
C ILE A 36 -27.57 -5.49 5.06
N GLU A 37 -28.58 -4.81 5.60
CA GLU A 37 -28.37 -3.59 6.37
C GLU A 37 -27.55 -3.84 7.63
N ARG A 38 -27.83 -4.94 8.34
CA ARG A 38 -27.12 -5.27 9.59
C ARG A 38 -25.68 -5.72 9.34
N VAL A 39 -25.49 -6.74 8.50
CA VAL A 39 -24.17 -7.29 8.20
C VAL A 39 -23.35 -6.26 7.43
N GLY A 40 -23.95 -5.59 6.45
CA GLY A 40 -23.32 -4.51 5.70
C GLY A 40 -22.89 -3.37 6.63
N SER A 41 -23.71 -2.98 7.60
CA SER A 41 -23.33 -1.92 8.55
C SER A 41 -22.20 -2.36 9.49
N ASP A 42 -22.25 -3.60 9.99
CA ASP A 42 -21.21 -4.15 10.85
C ASP A 42 -19.85 -4.23 10.10
N ILE A 43 -19.88 -4.60 8.82
CA ILE A 43 -18.69 -4.67 7.94
C ILE A 43 -18.20 -3.26 7.57
N ALA A 44 -19.08 -2.37 7.14
CA ALA A 44 -18.73 -1.01 6.71
C ALA A 44 -18.26 -0.12 7.86
N GLY A 45 -18.63 -0.46 9.11
CA GLY A 45 -18.44 0.42 10.27
C GLY A 45 -19.35 1.65 10.26
N ALA A 46 -20.29 1.72 9.32
CA ALA A 46 -21.20 2.83 9.07
C ALA A 46 -22.55 2.31 8.59
N LYS A 47 -23.58 3.15 8.63
CA LYS A 47 -24.94 2.74 8.27
C LYS A 47 -25.04 2.32 6.80
N VAL A 48 -25.50 1.10 6.57
CA VAL A 48 -25.96 0.59 5.27
C VAL A 48 -27.48 0.57 5.25
N GLU A 49 -28.07 1.12 4.19
CA GLU A 49 -29.52 1.16 3.99
C GLU A 49 -29.84 0.61 2.61
N ALA A 50 -30.83 -0.27 2.51
CA ALA A 50 -31.33 -0.81 1.25
C ALA A 50 -32.80 -0.43 1.08
N GLY A 51 -33.22 -0.06 -0.13
CA GLY A 51 -34.62 0.28 -0.41
C GLY A 51 -35.52 -0.94 -0.32
N ASN A 52 -35.42 -1.81 -1.32
CA ASN A 52 -36.17 -3.06 -1.42
C ASN A 52 -35.23 -4.21 -1.80
N VAL A 53 -35.53 -5.41 -1.32
CA VAL A 53 -34.77 -6.61 -1.64
C VAL A 53 -35.74 -7.70 -2.03
N SER A 54 -35.55 -8.29 -3.20
CA SER A 54 -36.37 -9.40 -3.69
C SER A 54 -35.49 -10.59 -4.04
N LEU A 55 -36.06 -11.79 -3.93
CA LEU A 55 -35.38 -13.03 -4.26
C LEU A 55 -36.15 -13.73 -5.37
N THR A 56 -35.41 -14.30 -6.32
CA THR A 56 -35.94 -15.12 -7.40
C THR A 56 -35.50 -16.57 -7.19
N LEU A 57 -36.34 -17.53 -7.59
CA LEU A 57 -36.05 -18.97 -7.45
C LEU A 57 -35.70 -19.65 -8.79
N ASN A 58 -35.99 -19.01 -9.91
CA ASN A 58 -35.67 -19.53 -11.24
C ASN A 58 -35.48 -18.39 -12.27
N PRO A 59 -34.24 -17.99 -12.60
CA PRO A 59 -32.99 -18.44 -11.96
C PRO A 59 -32.96 -18.03 -10.48
N ILE A 60 -32.14 -18.73 -9.67
CA ILE A 60 -31.95 -18.32 -8.28
C ILE A 60 -31.15 -17.02 -8.29
N GLY A 61 -31.65 -16.01 -7.58
CA GLY A 61 -30.98 -14.73 -7.54
C GLY A 61 -31.58 -13.81 -6.52
N PHE A 62 -31.00 -12.63 -6.42
CA PHE A 62 -31.53 -11.54 -5.63
C PHE A 62 -31.38 -10.22 -6.37
N GLU A 63 -32.29 -9.31 -6.06
CA GLU A 63 -32.30 -7.95 -6.57
C GLU A 63 -32.40 -6.98 -5.39
N ILE A 64 -31.59 -5.93 -5.41
CA ILE A 64 -31.53 -4.88 -4.40
C ILE A 64 -31.83 -3.55 -5.11
N ASP A 65 -32.88 -2.87 -4.68
CA ASP A 65 -33.21 -1.53 -5.11
C ASP A 65 -32.66 -0.51 -4.11
N ASN A 66 -32.00 0.54 -4.62
CA ASN A 66 -31.51 1.71 -3.89
C ASN A 66 -30.72 1.34 -2.62
N LEU A 67 -29.46 0.96 -2.80
CA LEU A 67 -28.56 0.74 -1.67
C LEU A 67 -27.68 1.95 -1.45
N SER A 68 -27.50 2.35 -0.20
CA SER A 68 -26.57 3.40 0.20
C SER A 68 -25.69 2.94 1.35
N VAL A 69 -24.38 3.14 1.20
CA VAL A 69 -23.39 2.87 2.23
C VAL A 69 -22.81 4.19 2.70
N ALA A 70 -22.97 4.49 3.98
CA ALA A 70 -22.39 5.68 4.58
C ALA A 70 -20.86 5.58 4.71
N ASP A 71 -20.17 6.71 4.65
CA ASP A 71 -18.75 6.79 4.99
C ASP A 71 -18.58 6.80 6.52
N ALA A 72 -17.75 5.89 7.05
CA ALA A 72 -17.46 5.78 8.48
C ALA A 72 -16.68 6.99 9.03
N GLN A 73 -15.82 7.59 8.21
CA GLN A 73 -15.05 8.79 8.55
C GLN A 73 -15.87 10.07 8.33
N GLN A 74 -16.75 10.07 7.32
CA GLN A 74 -17.63 11.20 7.02
C GLN A 74 -19.12 10.81 7.03
N PRO A 75 -19.76 10.67 8.21
CA PRO A 75 -21.11 10.09 8.34
C PRO A 75 -22.26 10.81 7.60
N MET A 76 -22.04 12.05 7.17
CA MET A 76 -23.01 12.85 6.39
C MET A 76 -22.84 12.70 4.88
N GLN A 77 -21.95 11.80 4.44
CA GLN A 77 -21.74 11.46 3.03
C GLN A 77 -21.91 9.95 2.85
N ASN A 78 -22.41 9.56 1.67
CA ASN A 78 -22.38 8.17 1.25
C ASN A 78 -21.01 7.92 0.63
N LEU A 79 -20.39 6.83 1.03
CA LEU A 79 -19.19 6.35 0.36
C LEU A 79 -19.52 5.91 -1.06
N PHE A 80 -20.61 5.15 -1.20
CA PHE A 80 -21.23 4.88 -2.48
C PHE A 80 -22.72 4.61 -2.33
N VAL A 81 -23.44 4.79 -3.43
CA VAL A 81 -24.84 4.41 -3.60
C VAL A 81 -25.01 3.73 -4.95
N PHE A 82 -26.02 2.89 -5.11
CA PHE A 82 -26.45 2.41 -6.42
C PHE A 82 -27.97 2.33 -6.49
N SER A 83 -28.50 2.46 -7.71
CA SER A 83 -29.94 2.49 -7.95
C SER A 83 -30.55 1.08 -7.94
N LYS A 84 -29.84 0.12 -8.54
CA LYS A 84 -30.28 -1.28 -8.61
C LYS A 84 -29.06 -2.20 -8.67
N ALA A 85 -29.14 -3.35 -8.03
CA ALA A 85 -28.18 -4.43 -8.22
C ALA A 85 -28.91 -5.77 -8.31
N SER A 86 -28.50 -6.63 -9.23
CA SER A 86 -29.04 -7.98 -9.36
C SER A 86 -27.91 -8.99 -9.50
N ALA A 87 -28.03 -10.13 -8.81
CA ALA A 87 -27.09 -11.23 -8.95
C ALA A 87 -27.85 -12.54 -9.16
N GLU A 88 -27.43 -13.31 -10.17
CA GLU A 88 -27.94 -14.65 -10.45
C GLU A 88 -26.93 -15.71 -10.01
N LEU A 89 -27.37 -16.68 -9.21
CA LEU A 89 -26.53 -17.75 -8.68
C LEU A 89 -26.86 -19.10 -9.31
N GLU A 90 -25.83 -19.92 -9.47
CA GLU A 90 -26.00 -21.31 -9.87
C GLU A 90 -26.40 -22.18 -8.67
N PHE A 91 -27.60 -22.75 -8.71
CA PHE A 91 -28.14 -23.54 -7.59
C PHE A 91 -27.30 -24.78 -7.25
N VAL A 92 -26.91 -25.56 -8.27
CA VAL A 92 -26.22 -26.84 -8.06
C VAL A 92 -24.84 -26.62 -7.42
N PRO A 93 -23.98 -25.72 -7.93
CA PRO A 93 -22.74 -25.33 -7.25
C PRO A 93 -22.95 -24.81 -5.83
N LEU A 94 -24.00 -24.02 -5.59
CA LEU A 94 -24.30 -23.49 -4.26
C LEU A 94 -24.57 -24.61 -3.23
N LEU A 95 -25.29 -25.68 -3.64
CA LEU A 95 -25.49 -26.88 -2.81
C LEU A 95 -24.18 -27.62 -2.51
N LEU A 96 -23.18 -27.49 -3.37
CA LEU A 96 -21.84 -28.05 -3.21
C LEU A 96 -20.90 -27.11 -2.45
N GLY A 97 -21.41 -26.00 -1.89
CA GLY A 97 -20.62 -25.02 -1.16
C GLY A 97 -19.81 -24.07 -2.05
N LYS A 98 -20.10 -24.01 -3.36
CA LYS A 98 -19.41 -23.14 -4.32
C LYS A 98 -20.28 -21.93 -4.65
N ALA A 99 -19.73 -20.73 -4.52
CA ALA A 99 -20.41 -19.48 -4.81
C ALA A 99 -20.18 -19.09 -6.28
N ILE A 100 -21.08 -19.54 -7.17
CA ILE A 100 -20.98 -19.22 -8.59
C ILE A 100 -22.08 -18.26 -8.99
N ILE A 101 -21.68 -17.04 -9.32
CA ILE A 101 -22.52 -15.96 -9.81
C ILE A 101 -22.43 -15.98 -11.34
N ARG A 102 -23.57 -16.24 -11.99
CA ARG A 102 -23.67 -16.24 -13.46
C ARG A 102 -23.61 -14.82 -14.00
N GLU A 103 -24.39 -13.93 -13.40
CA GLU A 103 -24.56 -12.56 -13.86
C GLU A 103 -24.66 -11.64 -12.64
N LEU A 104 -23.92 -10.54 -12.67
CA LEU A 104 -24.00 -9.46 -11.68
C LEU A 104 -24.19 -8.13 -12.40
N SER A 105 -25.36 -7.51 -12.24
CA SER A 105 -25.59 -6.15 -12.73
C SER A 105 -25.62 -5.18 -11.56
N ILE A 106 -24.91 -4.06 -11.66
CA ILE A 106 -25.03 -2.93 -10.72
C ILE A 106 -25.24 -1.65 -11.52
N ASP A 107 -26.37 -0.99 -11.28
CA ASP A 107 -26.81 0.16 -12.04
C ASP A 107 -26.73 1.47 -11.24
N GLY A 108 -26.17 2.49 -11.89
CA GLY A 108 -26.17 3.86 -11.39
C GLY A 108 -25.37 4.02 -10.10
N MET A 109 -24.19 3.43 -10.04
CA MET A 109 -23.26 3.59 -8.93
C MET A 109 -22.77 5.04 -8.86
N GLU A 110 -22.90 5.69 -7.71
CA GLU A 110 -22.43 7.05 -7.46
C GLU A 110 -21.67 7.07 -6.15
N PHE A 111 -20.67 7.94 -6.02
CA PHE A 111 -19.81 8.01 -4.83
C PHE A 111 -19.83 9.41 -4.26
N ASP A 112 -19.46 9.53 -2.98
CA ASP A 112 -19.32 10.80 -2.27
C ASP A 112 -20.59 11.68 -2.35
N THR A 113 -21.76 11.05 -2.34
CA THR A 113 -23.05 11.76 -2.42
C THR A 113 -23.49 12.27 -1.04
N PRO A 114 -24.07 13.47 -0.93
CA PRO A 114 -24.49 14.03 0.35
C PRO A 114 -25.70 13.29 0.94
N ARG A 115 -25.72 13.11 2.27
CA ARG A 115 -26.81 12.44 3.00
C ARG A 115 -27.72 13.42 3.73
N LYS A 116 -29.00 13.06 3.85
CA LYS A 116 -29.98 13.81 4.66
C LYS A 116 -29.89 13.45 6.15
N THR A 117 -29.42 12.24 6.46
CA THR A 117 -29.35 11.68 7.81
C THR A 117 -27.94 11.12 8.05
N SER A 118 -27.45 11.24 9.28
CA SER A 118 -26.12 10.73 9.66
C SER A 118 -26.06 9.20 9.61
N GLY A 119 -24.93 8.67 9.17
CA GLY A 119 -24.63 7.24 9.04
C GLY A 119 -23.78 6.69 10.16
N ALA A 120 -23.51 7.48 11.19
CA ALA A 120 -22.75 7.03 12.34
C ALA A 120 -23.53 5.93 13.06
N LEU A 121 -22.89 4.78 13.26
CA LEU A 121 -23.45 3.72 14.09
C LEU A 121 -23.31 4.09 15.57
N PRO A 122 -24.26 3.68 16.43
CA PRO A 122 -24.11 3.84 17.87
C PRO A 122 -22.84 3.12 18.32
N LYS A 123 -21.93 3.86 18.98
CA LYS A 123 -20.64 3.35 19.46
C LYS A 123 -20.86 2.06 20.26
N LYS A 124 -20.41 0.93 19.71
CA LYS A 124 -19.99 -0.22 20.52
C LYS A 124 -18.59 0.09 21.00
N ASP A 125 -18.39 0.10 22.31
CA ASP A 125 -17.08 0.28 22.93
C ASP A 125 -16.09 -0.75 22.39
N LYS A 126 -15.23 -0.33 21.46
CA LYS A 126 -13.94 -0.95 21.17
C LYS A 126 -12.86 0.14 21.20
N PRO A 127 -11.63 -0.17 21.65
CA PRO A 127 -10.66 0.83 22.03
C PRO A 127 -10.21 1.65 20.83
N ALA A 128 -10.12 2.96 21.04
CA ALA A 128 -9.62 3.92 20.07
C ALA A 128 -8.20 3.56 19.61
N LYS A 129 -7.99 3.52 18.30
CA LYS A 129 -6.66 3.70 17.70
C LYS A 129 -6.60 5.15 17.26
N ASP A 130 -5.72 5.91 17.91
CA ASP A 130 -5.44 7.30 17.61
C ASP A 130 -4.93 7.45 16.18
N GLU A 131 -5.59 8.29 15.39
CA GLU A 131 -4.97 8.92 14.22
C GLU A 131 -5.32 10.41 14.24
N ASN A 132 -4.37 11.19 14.75
CA ASN A 132 -4.25 12.62 14.44
C ASN A 132 -3.87 12.74 12.97
N GLY A 133 -4.71 13.38 12.17
CA GLY A 133 -4.43 13.76 10.78
C GLY A 133 -5.00 15.16 10.52
N ASP A 134 -4.09 16.11 10.39
CA ASP A 134 -4.31 17.54 10.20
C ASP A 134 -5.22 17.83 9.00
N SER A 135 -6.23 18.68 9.20
CA SER A 135 -7.11 19.15 8.14
C SER A 135 -6.42 20.22 7.30
N ALA A 136 -6.02 19.86 6.08
CA ALA A 136 -5.61 20.81 5.06
C ALA A 136 -6.79 21.06 4.09
N ASP A 137 -7.15 22.34 4.02
CA ASP A 137 -8.19 22.97 3.22
C ASP A 137 -7.93 22.82 1.71
N SER A 138 -8.92 22.35 0.94
CA SER A 138 -8.82 22.21 -0.52
C SER A 138 -9.96 22.93 -1.22
N SER A 139 -9.79 24.25 -1.40
CA SER A 139 -10.46 25.00 -2.45
C SER A 139 -9.48 25.31 -3.58
N GLY A 140 -9.77 24.76 -4.76
CA GLY A 140 -9.31 25.32 -6.04
C GLY A 140 -8.45 24.39 -6.87
N SER A 141 -9.01 23.83 -7.95
CA SER A 141 -8.75 24.32 -9.32
C SER A 141 -9.13 23.23 -10.33
N ASN A 142 -10.19 23.50 -11.08
CA ASN A 142 -10.57 22.75 -12.28
C ASN A 142 -9.48 22.91 -13.37
N ASN A 143 -9.37 21.91 -14.26
CA ASN A 143 -8.49 21.79 -15.44
C ASN A 143 -7.14 21.07 -15.25
N ALA A 144 -7.13 19.77 -14.94
CA ALA A 144 -5.89 18.98 -15.01
C ALA A 144 -6.00 17.60 -15.71
N LEU A 145 -7.19 17.11 -16.06
CA LEU A 145 -7.36 15.72 -16.52
C LEU A 145 -7.12 15.51 -18.03
N GLY A 146 -7.38 16.52 -18.88
CA GLY A 146 -7.13 16.44 -20.33
C GLY A 146 -5.65 16.55 -20.73
N GLN A 147 -4.76 16.95 -19.82
CA GLN A 147 -3.31 17.05 -20.07
C GLN A 147 -2.49 15.90 -19.46
N ALA A 148 -3.11 15.05 -18.64
CA ALA A 148 -2.41 14.00 -17.89
C ALA A 148 -2.11 12.74 -18.73
N MET A 149 -2.89 12.47 -19.79
CA MET A 149 -2.64 11.30 -20.66
C MET A 149 -1.51 11.50 -21.67
N ASP A 150 -1.21 12.73 -22.07
CA ASP A 150 -0.08 13.07 -22.95
C ASP A 150 1.24 13.35 -22.16
N GLN A 151 1.16 13.33 -20.82
CA GLN A 151 2.29 13.57 -19.92
C GLN A 151 2.40 12.45 -18.88
N LEU A 152 2.44 11.19 -19.33
CA LEU A 152 3.00 10.14 -18.49
C LEU A 152 4.40 10.61 -18.04
N PRO A 153 4.65 10.82 -16.73
CA PRO A 153 5.95 11.25 -16.30
C PRO A 153 6.95 10.18 -16.74
N SER A 154 7.93 10.61 -17.52
CA SER A 154 9.04 9.77 -17.91
C SER A 154 9.73 9.24 -16.64
N ALA A 155 10.44 8.12 -16.75
CA ALA A 155 11.23 7.61 -15.62
C ALA A 155 12.14 8.69 -15.00
N ALA A 156 12.55 9.70 -15.78
CA ALA A 156 13.31 10.85 -15.32
C ALA A 156 12.50 11.80 -14.41
N GLU A 157 11.23 12.07 -14.71
CA GLU A 157 10.37 12.95 -13.90
C GLU A 157 9.94 12.31 -12.58
N ILE A 158 9.79 10.98 -12.55
CA ILE A 158 9.56 10.22 -11.31
C ILE A 158 10.80 10.31 -10.41
N ILE A 159 11.99 10.23 -11.02
CA ILE A 159 13.28 10.33 -10.34
C ILE A 159 13.53 11.76 -9.82
N GLU A 160 13.10 12.80 -10.54
CA GLU A 160 13.22 14.21 -10.09
C GLU A 160 12.28 14.58 -8.93
N ARG A 161 11.12 13.94 -8.83
CA ARG A 161 10.16 14.18 -7.73
C ARG A 161 10.55 13.48 -6.43
N GLU A 162 11.40 12.47 -6.51
CA GLU A 162 11.86 11.71 -5.36
C GLU A 162 13.19 12.25 -4.84
N ASN A 163 13.33 12.34 -3.51
CA ASN A 163 14.59 12.78 -2.90
C ASN A 163 15.59 11.61 -2.91
N LEU A 164 16.32 11.46 -4.02
CA LEU A 164 17.25 10.35 -4.23
C LEU A 164 18.39 10.40 -3.22
N ARG A 165 18.61 9.27 -2.55
CA ARG A 165 19.76 9.10 -1.64
C ARG A 165 21.06 9.20 -2.42
N THR A 166 21.06 8.85 -3.71
CA THR A 166 22.23 8.97 -4.59
C THR A 166 22.67 10.42 -4.78
N GLU A 167 21.74 11.37 -4.96
CA GLU A 167 22.10 12.80 -5.08
C GLU A 167 22.62 13.35 -3.76
N ALA A 168 21.94 13.04 -2.66
CA ALA A 168 22.36 13.45 -1.32
C ALA A 168 23.75 12.87 -0.96
N ALA A 169 23.98 11.58 -1.24
CA ALA A 169 25.25 10.92 -1.02
C ALA A 169 26.36 11.47 -1.93
N GLY A 170 26.03 11.84 -3.17
CA GLY A 170 26.97 12.47 -4.11
C GLY A 170 27.45 13.82 -3.61
N LYS A 171 26.52 14.70 -3.20
CA LYS A 171 26.84 16.00 -2.60
C LYS A 171 27.67 15.85 -1.31
N ALA A 172 27.26 14.93 -0.43
CA ALA A 172 27.98 14.67 0.82
C ALA A 172 29.41 14.16 0.57
N PHE A 173 29.62 13.32 -0.46
CA PHE A 173 30.95 12.86 -0.85
C PHE A 173 31.79 14.00 -1.43
N GLU A 174 31.23 14.83 -2.30
CA GLU A 174 31.96 15.96 -2.91
C GLU A 174 32.39 16.99 -1.85
N GLU A 175 31.48 17.35 -0.93
CA GLU A 175 31.76 18.28 0.16
C GLU A 175 32.81 17.72 1.14
N SER A 176 32.69 16.43 1.52
CA SER A 176 33.69 15.75 2.35
C SER A 176 35.04 15.75 1.64
N TYR A 177 35.12 15.32 0.37
CA TYR A 177 36.37 15.27 -0.37
C TYR A 177 37.06 16.65 -0.45
N LYS A 178 36.30 17.70 -0.75
CA LYS A 178 36.83 19.08 -0.81
C LYS A 178 37.35 19.54 0.55
N THR A 179 36.59 19.31 1.62
CA THR A 179 36.94 19.71 2.99
C THR A 179 38.16 18.96 3.49
N GLN A 180 38.19 17.64 3.33
CA GLN A 180 39.28 16.79 3.76
C GLN A 180 40.56 17.05 2.97
N ARG A 181 40.46 17.32 1.66
CA ARG A 181 41.61 17.72 0.85
C ARG A 181 42.24 19.02 1.37
N GLN A 182 41.42 20.03 1.67
CA GLN A 182 41.92 21.27 2.26
C GLN A 182 42.55 21.05 3.65
N ALA A 183 41.95 20.20 4.48
CA ALA A 183 42.50 19.86 5.79
C ALA A 183 43.86 19.16 5.67
N ILE A 184 43.99 18.21 4.74
CA ILE A 184 45.25 17.52 4.44
C ILE A 184 46.29 18.51 3.91
N ASP A 185 45.94 19.36 2.94
CA ASP A 185 46.87 20.36 2.37
C ASP A 185 47.39 21.32 3.45
N ASN A 186 46.52 21.75 4.36
CA ASN A 186 46.92 22.61 5.48
C ASN A 186 47.77 21.87 6.52
N ALA A 187 47.46 20.61 6.81
CA ALA A 187 48.23 19.79 7.74
C ALA A 187 49.64 19.50 7.19
N ILE A 188 49.77 19.17 5.91
CA ILE A 188 51.05 18.89 5.25
C ILE A 188 51.94 20.14 5.18
N LYS A 189 51.36 21.34 4.97
CA LYS A 189 52.13 22.60 4.99
C LYS A 189 52.84 22.88 6.32
N ASN A 190 52.31 22.35 7.43
CA ASN A 190 52.88 22.52 8.76
C ASN A 190 53.87 21.40 9.13
N VAL A 191 54.06 20.40 8.26
CA VAL A 191 55.04 19.34 8.47
C VAL A 191 56.41 19.82 7.99
N PRO A 192 57.47 19.67 8.81
CA PRO A 192 58.82 20.02 8.39
C PRO A 192 59.26 19.17 7.19
N ASP A 193 59.85 19.83 6.21
CA ASP A 193 60.46 19.19 5.06
C ASP A 193 61.90 18.72 5.35
N SER A 194 62.57 18.12 4.36
CA SER A 194 63.95 17.68 4.50
C SER A 194 64.93 18.82 4.82
N SER A 195 64.64 20.04 4.35
CA SER A 195 65.47 21.21 4.61
C SER A 195 65.41 21.62 6.08
N ALA A 196 64.22 21.63 6.70
CA ALA A 196 64.06 21.88 8.13
C ALA A 196 64.84 20.86 8.98
N LEU A 197 64.84 19.58 8.60
CA LEU A 197 65.59 18.54 9.30
C LEU A 197 67.12 18.74 9.21
N ASP A 198 67.62 19.20 8.06
CA ASP A 198 69.04 19.48 7.89
C ASP A 198 69.48 20.76 8.61
N GLN A 199 68.60 21.75 8.74
CA GLN A 199 68.81 22.90 9.60
C GLN A 199 68.93 22.49 11.06
N TYR A 200 68.08 21.58 11.55
CA TYR A 200 68.18 21.06 12.92
C TYR A 200 69.51 20.36 13.20
N LYS A 201 70.00 19.53 12.27
CA LYS A 201 71.34 18.91 12.41
C LYS A 201 72.44 19.97 12.48
N THR A 202 72.35 21.01 11.63
CA THR A 202 73.35 22.07 11.56
C THR A 202 73.38 22.92 12.84
N GLU A 203 72.20 23.34 13.34
CA GLU A 203 72.06 24.07 14.59
C GLU A 203 72.54 23.25 15.79
N LEU A 204 72.16 21.97 15.84
CA LEU A 204 72.60 21.05 16.90
C LEU A 204 74.13 20.89 16.90
N ASN A 205 74.74 20.67 15.73
CA ASN A 205 76.20 20.59 15.59
C ASN A 205 76.87 21.88 16.06
N LYS A 206 76.32 23.04 15.70
CA LYS A 206 76.83 24.34 16.13
C LYS A 206 76.78 24.49 17.66
N ILE A 207 75.66 24.12 18.28
CA ILE A 207 75.45 24.18 19.74
C ILE A 207 76.42 23.23 20.49
N LEU A 208 76.70 22.05 19.94
CA LEU A 208 77.55 21.03 20.56
C LEU A 208 79.05 21.19 20.24
N SER A 209 79.40 21.93 19.20
CA SER A 209 80.79 22.14 18.77
C SER A 209 81.53 23.20 19.60
N GLY A 210 82.80 22.93 19.91
CA GLY A 210 83.69 23.82 20.66
C GLY A 210 83.72 23.55 22.17
N LYS A 211 84.67 24.18 22.87
CA LYS A 211 84.78 24.14 24.34
C LYS A 211 83.97 25.29 24.93
N ILE A 212 83.28 25.04 26.04
CA ILE A 212 82.60 26.08 26.82
C ILE A 212 83.65 26.90 27.55
N THR A 213 83.76 28.18 27.25
CA THR A 213 84.85 29.04 27.78
C THR A 213 84.41 30.00 28.88
N SER A 214 83.11 30.22 29.07
CA SER A 214 82.57 31.09 30.12
C SER A 214 81.15 30.67 30.56
N LEU A 215 80.68 31.26 31.66
CA LEU A 215 79.32 31.05 32.15
C LEU A 215 78.28 31.64 31.18
N GLU A 216 78.54 32.81 30.59
CA GLU A 216 77.68 33.40 29.55
C GLU A 216 77.56 32.50 28.30
N ASP A 217 78.65 31.89 27.83
CA ASP A 217 78.65 30.97 26.68
C ASP A 217 77.79 29.73 26.96
N PHE A 218 77.89 29.17 28.17
CA PHE A 218 77.01 28.08 28.60
C PHE A 218 75.53 28.47 28.60
N GLN A 219 75.19 29.64 29.15
CA GLN A 219 73.81 30.12 29.21
C GLN A 219 73.23 30.36 27.80
N GLN A 220 74.00 30.94 26.88
CA GLN A 220 73.58 31.15 25.49
C GLN A 220 73.35 29.82 24.76
N ARG A 221 74.27 28.86 24.88
CA ARG A 221 74.13 27.53 24.28
C ARG A 221 72.94 26.76 24.84
N LYS A 222 72.73 26.84 26.17
CA LYS A 222 71.54 26.27 26.81
C LYS A 222 70.26 26.87 26.26
N LYS A 223 70.18 28.20 26.13
CA LYS A 223 69.01 28.88 25.57
C LYS A 223 68.73 28.43 24.12
N ALA A 224 69.77 28.39 23.28
CA ALA A 224 69.63 27.91 21.89
C ALA A 224 69.20 26.44 21.81
N LEU A 225 69.69 25.58 22.71
CA LEU A 225 69.28 24.18 22.80
C LEU A 225 67.81 24.04 23.24
N ASP A 226 67.38 24.83 24.22
CA ASP A 226 66.00 24.84 24.70
C ASP A 226 65.03 25.32 23.60
N GLU A 227 65.41 26.34 22.83
CA GLU A 227 64.66 26.82 21.67
C GLU A 227 64.58 25.77 20.55
N LEU A 228 65.71 25.11 20.21
CA LEU A 228 65.74 24.02 19.23
C LEU A 228 64.86 22.83 19.68
N LYS A 229 64.96 22.45 20.96
CA LYS A 229 64.13 21.38 21.54
C LYS A 229 62.63 21.73 21.47
N ALA A 230 62.27 22.98 21.73
CA ALA A 230 60.89 23.45 21.61
C ALA A 230 60.38 23.36 20.17
N ARG A 231 61.18 23.79 19.18
CA ARG A 231 60.84 23.66 17.75
C ARG A 231 60.67 22.21 17.30
N ILE A 232 61.62 21.33 17.63
CA ILE A 232 61.53 19.89 17.30
C ILE A 232 60.29 19.26 17.94
N LYS A 233 59.93 19.67 19.17
CA LYS A 233 58.71 19.19 19.82
C LYS A 233 57.45 19.65 19.09
N ALA A 234 57.36 20.93 18.73
CA ALA A 234 56.24 21.48 17.97
C ALA A 234 56.08 20.79 16.60
N ASP A 235 57.19 20.55 15.90
CA ASP A 235 57.20 19.83 14.63
C ASP A 235 56.77 18.37 14.76
N LYS A 236 57.19 17.69 15.83
CA LYS A 236 56.71 16.33 16.13
C LYS A 236 55.20 16.30 16.35
N GLU A 237 54.68 17.29 17.09
CA GLU A 237 53.25 17.46 17.31
C GLU A 237 52.52 17.74 15.98
N ALA A 238 53.09 18.57 15.10
CA ALA A 238 52.56 18.83 13.77
C ALA A 238 52.51 17.56 12.88
N VAL A 239 53.55 16.73 12.91
CA VAL A 239 53.58 15.43 12.21
C VAL A 239 52.50 14.47 12.75
N GLN A 240 52.34 14.40 14.08
CA GLN A 240 51.31 13.58 14.69
C GLN A 240 49.90 14.05 14.32
N ALA A 241 49.67 15.37 14.36
CA ALA A 241 48.41 15.97 13.93
C ALA A 241 48.12 15.70 12.45
N ALA A 242 49.12 15.85 11.56
CA ALA A 242 48.95 15.57 10.15
C ALA A 242 48.63 14.10 9.88
N ARG A 243 49.28 13.16 10.59
CA ARG A 243 48.96 11.74 10.49
C ARG A 243 47.51 11.45 10.91
N GLN A 244 47.04 12.09 11.97
CA GLN A 244 45.67 11.94 12.45
C GLN A 244 44.67 12.47 11.41
N VAL A 245 44.88 13.70 10.91
CA VAL A 245 44.05 14.31 9.85
C VAL A 245 43.96 13.42 8.61
N ILE A 246 45.09 12.85 8.16
CA ILE A 246 45.10 11.95 6.99
C ILE A 246 44.33 10.66 7.28
N SER A 247 44.46 10.10 8.49
CA SER A 247 43.73 8.90 8.89
C SER A 247 42.22 9.13 8.94
N ASP A 248 41.79 10.24 9.54
CA ASP A 248 40.38 10.60 9.68
C ASP A 248 39.77 10.91 8.32
N ALA A 249 40.49 11.67 7.48
CA ALA A 249 40.08 11.94 6.10
C ALA A 249 39.92 10.65 5.28
N LYS A 250 40.83 9.68 5.44
CA LYS A 250 40.73 8.39 4.75
C LYS A 250 39.47 7.63 5.19
N SER A 251 39.17 7.61 6.49
CA SER A 251 37.97 6.96 7.02
C SER A 251 36.70 7.63 6.47
N ASP A 252 36.59 8.95 6.62
CA ASP A 252 35.43 9.72 6.19
C ASP A 252 35.16 9.58 4.68
N ILE A 253 36.19 9.73 3.85
CA ILE A 253 36.05 9.54 2.38
C ILE A 253 35.63 8.10 2.05
N SER A 254 36.19 7.10 2.73
CA SER A 254 35.84 5.68 2.51
C SER A 254 34.39 5.40 2.87
N ASP A 255 33.90 5.94 3.99
CA ASP A 255 32.53 5.76 4.46
C ASP A 255 31.54 6.44 3.51
N LYS A 256 31.82 7.69 3.10
CA LYS A 256 31.00 8.43 2.12
C LYS A 256 31.00 7.76 0.74
N LEU A 257 32.13 7.22 0.30
CA LEU A 257 32.22 6.47 -0.96
C LEU A 257 31.39 5.18 -0.91
N THR A 258 31.40 4.48 0.23
CA THR A 258 30.59 3.26 0.43
C THR A 258 29.11 3.60 0.44
N ALA A 259 28.70 4.67 1.13
CA ALA A 259 27.33 5.16 1.12
C ALA A 259 26.88 5.53 -0.30
N LEU A 260 27.70 6.26 -1.06
CA LEU A 260 27.42 6.61 -2.46
C LEU A 260 27.31 5.37 -3.36
N LYS A 261 28.15 4.36 -3.15
CA LYS A 261 28.10 3.10 -3.93
C LYS A 261 26.82 2.30 -3.66
N ASN A 262 26.31 2.33 -2.43
CA ASN A 262 25.11 1.60 -2.03
C ASN A 262 23.81 2.34 -2.36
N ALA A 263 23.87 3.69 -2.41
CA ALA A 263 22.70 4.54 -2.59
C ALA A 263 21.81 4.19 -3.82
N PRO A 264 22.34 3.85 -5.01
CA PRO A 264 21.49 3.46 -6.14
C PRO A 264 20.67 2.20 -5.90
N GLY A 265 21.23 1.23 -5.15
CA GLY A 265 20.50 0.01 -4.79
C GLY A 265 19.42 0.25 -3.73
N GLU A 266 19.71 1.13 -2.77
CA GLU A 266 18.74 1.57 -1.76
C GLU A 266 17.59 2.38 -2.38
N ASP A 267 17.91 3.30 -3.29
CA ASP A 267 16.96 4.08 -4.08
C ASP A 267 16.07 3.15 -4.91
N LEU A 268 16.66 2.19 -5.63
CA LEU A 268 15.91 1.21 -6.39
C LEU A 268 14.99 0.36 -5.50
N SER A 269 15.43 -0.05 -4.31
CA SER A 269 14.59 -0.83 -3.39
C SER A 269 13.43 0.00 -2.83
N SER A 270 13.68 1.29 -2.58
CA SER A 270 12.72 2.23 -2.02
C SER A 270 11.67 2.61 -3.06
N ILE A 271 12.08 2.92 -4.30
CA ILE A 271 11.19 3.10 -5.45
C ILE A 271 10.41 1.82 -5.70
N LYS A 272 11.09 0.66 -5.77
CA LYS A 272 10.41 -0.62 -5.97
C LYS A 272 9.36 -0.86 -4.90
N GLY A 273 9.65 -0.61 -3.62
CA GLY A 273 8.72 -0.77 -2.50
C GLY A 273 7.54 0.20 -2.52
N LYS A 274 7.79 1.47 -2.84
CA LYS A 274 6.77 2.53 -2.90
C LYS A 274 5.78 2.37 -4.04
N TYR A 275 6.14 1.67 -5.12
CA TYR A 275 5.31 1.50 -6.32
C TYR A 275 5.02 0.02 -6.64
N GLN A 276 5.03 -0.88 -5.64
CA GLN A 276 4.61 -2.28 -5.84
C GLN A 276 3.10 -2.39 -6.11
N LEU A 277 2.68 -3.51 -6.69
CA LEU A 277 1.28 -3.93 -6.75
C LEU A 277 0.78 -4.41 -5.37
N ASN A 278 0.86 -3.54 -4.38
CA ASN A 278 0.27 -3.69 -3.05
C ASN A 278 -0.53 -2.42 -2.72
N ALA A 279 -1.23 -2.38 -1.59
CA ALA A 279 -2.17 -1.29 -1.33
C ALA A 279 -1.57 0.10 -1.31
N GLN A 280 -0.40 0.23 -0.70
CA GLN A 280 0.31 1.49 -0.67
C GLN A 280 0.89 1.87 -2.04
N GLY A 281 1.38 0.89 -2.80
CA GLY A 281 2.05 1.12 -4.07
C GLY A 281 1.11 1.32 -5.25
N ALA A 282 -0.05 0.66 -5.26
CA ALA A 282 -1.13 0.94 -6.20
C ALA A 282 -1.65 2.37 -5.98
N ALA A 283 -1.90 2.77 -4.73
CA ALA A 283 -2.33 4.13 -4.38
C ALA A 283 -1.32 5.20 -4.83
N ASN A 284 -0.02 4.98 -4.57
CA ASN A 284 1.05 5.88 -5.00
C ASN A 284 1.19 5.93 -6.53
N LEU A 285 1.03 4.81 -7.23
CA LEU A 285 1.09 4.74 -8.69
C LEU A 285 -0.12 5.45 -9.32
N THR A 286 -1.32 5.29 -8.76
CA THR A 286 -2.52 6.00 -9.22
C THR A 286 -2.48 7.50 -8.92
N ALA A 287 -1.96 7.91 -7.76
CA ALA A 287 -1.78 9.33 -7.43
C ALA A 287 -0.73 9.98 -8.35
N LEU A 288 0.34 9.24 -8.70
CA LEU A 288 1.37 9.67 -9.63
C LEU A 288 0.86 9.82 -11.07
N LEU A 289 -0.05 8.95 -11.51
CA LEU A 289 -0.55 8.91 -12.89
C LEU A 289 -1.81 9.78 -13.11
N LEU A 290 -2.66 9.97 -12.10
CA LEU A 290 -3.98 10.61 -12.27
C LEU A 290 -4.24 11.78 -11.30
N GLY A 291 -3.30 12.11 -10.40
CA GLY A 291 -3.45 13.19 -9.40
C GLY A 291 -4.20 12.77 -8.12
N ASP A 292 -4.22 13.67 -7.12
CA ASP A 292 -4.70 13.40 -5.75
C ASP A 292 -6.17 12.92 -5.68
N ASP A 293 -7.03 13.38 -6.59
CA ASP A 293 -8.44 13.00 -6.59
C ASP A 293 -8.64 11.53 -6.97
N ALA A 294 -7.89 10.97 -7.93
CA ALA A 294 -8.04 9.57 -8.35
C ALA A 294 -7.43 8.57 -7.36
N GLY A 295 -6.43 9.00 -6.57
CA GLY A 295 -5.89 8.22 -5.46
C GLY A 295 -6.92 7.90 -4.39
N ALA A 296 -7.87 8.82 -4.13
CA ALA A 296 -8.99 8.59 -3.23
C ALA A 296 -9.93 7.49 -3.73
N TRP A 297 -10.16 7.40 -5.05
CA TRP A 297 -11.02 6.37 -5.65
C TRP A 297 -10.36 4.99 -5.66
N ALA A 298 -9.08 4.92 -6.02
CA ALA A 298 -8.33 3.67 -6.02
C ALA A 298 -8.14 3.10 -4.61
N SER A 299 -7.84 3.97 -3.64
CA SER A 299 -7.74 3.58 -2.22
C SER A 299 -9.09 3.12 -1.66
N LYS A 300 -10.21 3.77 -1.99
CA LYS A 300 -11.56 3.32 -1.62
C LYS A 300 -11.91 1.96 -2.24
N ALA A 301 -11.65 1.78 -3.54
CA ALA A 301 -11.88 0.51 -4.22
C ALA A 301 -11.06 -0.63 -3.59
N LEU A 302 -9.81 -0.35 -3.25
CA LEU A 302 -8.92 -1.34 -2.65
C LEU A 302 -9.25 -1.63 -1.19
N TYR A 303 -9.64 -0.62 -0.40
CA TYR A 303 -10.17 -0.81 0.96
C TYR A 303 -11.32 -1.82 0.96
N TRP A 304 -12.24 -1.70 0.00
CA TRP A 304 -13.35 -2.65 -0.13
C TRP A 304 -12.92 -4.02 -0.65
N TYR A 305 -11.95 -4.08 -1.56
CA TYR A 305 -11.34 -5.35 -1.95
C TYR A 305 -10.72 -6.05 -0.74
N GLU A 306 -9.94 -5.36 0.09
CA GLU A 306 -9.32 -5.93 1.30
C GLU A 306 -10.36 -6.37 2.33
N LEU A 307 -11.46 -5.63 2.46
CA LEU A 307 -12.57 -5.98 3.35
C LEU A 307 -13.36 -7.19 2.86
N ALA A 308 -13.52 -7.34 1.54
CA ALA A 308 -14.20 -8.47 0.90
C ALA A 308 -13.30 -9.70 0.73
N ALA A 309 -11.99 -9.51 0.54
CA ALA A 309 -11.00 -10.54 0.30
C ALA A 309 -11.08 -11.74 1.25
N PRO A 310 -11.13 -11.58 2.60
CA PRO A 310 -11.20 -12.72 3.51
C PRO A 310 -12.47 -13.56 3.34
N TYR A 311 -13.56 -12.99 2.81
CA TYR A 311 -14.81 -13.68 2.49
C TYR A 311 -14.81 -14.33 1.10
N LEU A 312 -13.92 -13.90 0.21
CA LEU A 312 -13.72 -14.46 -1.14
C LEU A 312 -12.74 -15.65 -1.12
N SER A 313 -11.86 -15.73 -0.12
CA SER A 313 -10.83 -16.77 0.04
C SER A 313 -11.14 -17.80 1.14
N SER A 314 -12.35 -17.79 1.74
CA SER A 314 -12.71 -18.62 2.90
C SER A 314 -12.81 -20.14 2.64
N GLY A 315 -12.28 -20.63 1.52
CA GLY A 315 -12.08 -22.07 1.28
C GLY A 315 -10.82 -22.64 1.93
N ASN A 316 -9.84 -21.82 2.29
CA ASN A 316 -8.54 -22.30 2.80
C ASN A 316 -8.20 -21.93 4.26
N ASP A 317 -8.95 -21.04 4.91
CA ASP A 317 -8.69 -20.64 6.30
C ASP A 317 -9.65 -21.33 7.27
N ALA A 318 -9.57 -22.66 7.32
CA ALA A 318 -9.90 -23.42 8.53
C ALA A 318 -8.71 -23.43 9.51
N ALA A 319 -8.02 -22.30 9.63
CA ALA A 319 -6.81 -22.15 10.44
C ALA A 319 -6.68 -20.77 11.11
N VAL A 320 -7.78 -20.08 11.43
CA VAL A 320 -7.74 -18.97 12.39
C VAL A 320 -9.03 -18.95 13.22
N ASP A 321 -9.02 -19.76 14.28
CA ASP A 321 -9.66 -19.52 15.59
C ASP A 321 -9.43 -20.78 16.43
N ALA A 322 -8.17 -20.98 16.85
CA ALA A 322 -7.73 -22.13 17.63
C ALA A 322 -7.58 -21.83 19.14
N ASP A 323 -8.05 -20.69 19.63
CA ASP A 323 -7.91 -20.35 21.06
C ASP A 323 -9.22 -20.13 21.84
N GLU A 324 -10.43 -20.17 21.25
CA GLU A 324 -11.68 -20.01 22.04
C GLU A 324 -12.84 -20.94 21.65
N ALA A 325 -12.57 -22.14 21.14
CA ALA A 325 -13.57 -23.20 21.06
C ALA A 325 -13.14 -24.38 21.92
N ALA A 326 -13.58 -24.36 23.18
CA ALA A 326 -13.53 -25.49 24.09
C ALA A 326 -13.91 -26.80 23.37
N GLU A 327 -12.92 -27.66 23.20
CA GLU A 327 -12.94 -29.09 23.49
C GLU A 327 -14.33 -29.75 23.37
N ARG A 328 -14.89 -29.75 22.16
CA ARG A 328 -15.86 -30.77 21.77
C ARG A 328 -15.07 -31.86 21.06
N GLU A 329 -14.73 -32.90 21.81
CA GLU A 329 -14.15 -34.13 21.31
C GLU A 329 -14.91 -34.62 20.07
N ARG A 330 -14.34 -34.39 18.88
CA ARG A 330 -14.85 -34.99 17.65
C ARG A 330 -14.39 -36.44 17.65
N ILE A 331 -15.33 -37.37 17.80
CA ILE A 331 -15.09 -38.82 18.01
C ILE A 331 -14.35 -39.52 16.83
N ARG A 332 -14.06 -38.85 15.70
CA ARG A 332 -13.30 -39.45 14.59
C ARG A 332 -12.49 -38.41 13.81
N ASP A 333 -11.17 -38.60 13.75
CA ASP A 333 -10.28 -37.95 12.78
C ASP A 333 -10.58 -38.45 11.37
N GLY A 334 -11.52 -37.80 10.69
CA GLY A 334 -11.70 -37.93 9.25
C GLY A 334 -10.68 -37.07 8.51
N ARG A 335 -10.15 -37.56 7.39
CA ARG A 335 -9.41 -36.74 6.41
C ARG A 335 -10.34 -36.40 5.25
N PHE A 336 -10.35 -35.14 4.84
CA PHE A 336 -11.02 -34.74 3.60
C PHE A 336 -10.20 -35.26 2.40
N ILE A 337 -10.82 -36.09 1.57
CA ILE A 337 -10.23 -36.58 0.31
C ILE A 337 -10.95 -35.85 -0.82
N HIS A 338 -10.21 -35.07 -1.60
CA HIS A 338 -10.74 -34.37 -2.78
C HIS A 338 -10.70 -35.33 -3.97
N PHE A 339 -11.85 -35.58 -4.59
CA PHE A 339 -11.94 -36.37 -5.80
C PHE A 339 -11.77 -35.44 -7.01
N PRO A 340 -10.92 -35.78 -7.98
CA PRO A 340 -10.84 -35.02 -9.23
C PRO A 340 -12.19 -35.10 -9.97
N SER A 341 -12.73 -33.94 -10.33
CA SER A 341 -13.92 -33.79 -11.18
C SER A 341 -13.48 -33.62 -12.63
N ASP A 342 -14.23 -34.19 -13.58
CA ASP A 342 -14.00 -34.01 -15.02
C ASP A 342 -14.23 -32.54 -15.46
N ASP A 343 -14.99 -31.77 -14.67
CA ASP A 343 -15.19 -30.33 -14.79
C ASP A 343 -15.01 -29.67 -13.41
N PRO A 344 -13.80 -29.24 -13.04
CA PRO A 344 -13.55 -28.61 -11.76
C PRO A 344 -14.06 -27.16 -11.77
N TRP A 345 -14.96 -26.84 -10.84
CA TRP A 345 -15.43 -25.47 -10.62
C TRP A 345 -14.63 -24.83 -9.49
N PRO A 346 -14.22 -23.56 -9.63
CA PRO A 346 -13.60 -22.85 -8.53
C PRO A 346 -14.59 -22.66 -7.38
N ASP A 347 -14.10 -22.37 -6.19
CA ASP A 347 -14.97 -22.18 -5.02
C ASP A 347 -15.77 -20.88 -5.09
N PHE A 348 -15.22 -19.89 -5.79
CA PHE A 348 -15.89 -18.65 -6.15
C PHE A 348 -15.68 -18.36 -7.64
N LEU A 349 -16.75 -17.99 -8.35
CA LEU A 349 -16.69 -17.52 -9.73
C LEU A 349 -17.75 -16.45 -9.96
N LEU A 350 -17.33 -15.31 -10.49
CA LEU A 350 -18.21 -14.34 -11.13
C LEU A 350 -17.99 -14.42 -12.63
N ARG A 351 -18.95 -15.02 -13.35
CA ARG A 351 -18.83 -15.28 -14.79
C ARG A 351 -18.94 -14.01 -15.61
N ASP A 352 -19.99 -13.24 -15.39
CA ASP A 352 -20.26 -11.99 -16.07
C ASP A 352 -20.70 -10.96 -15.04
N ALA A 353 -20.16 -9.75 -15.14
CA ALA A 353 -20.61 -8.61 -14.36
C ALA A 353 -20.62 -7.34 -15.20
N HIS A 354 -21.68 -6.55 -15.04
CA HIS A 354 -21.86 -5.25 -15.66
C HIS A 354 -22.13 -4.21 -14.58
N ILE A 355 -21.25 -3.21 -14.47
CA ILE A 355 -21.36 -2.15 -13.48
C ILE A 355 -21.43 -0.83 -14.21
N THR A 356 -22.51 -0.07 -14.04
CA THR A 356 -22.59 1.32 -14.49
C THR A 356 -22.34 2.25 -13.32
N ALA A 357 -21.35 3.12 -13.47
CA ALA A 357 -21.00 4.13 -12.48
C ALA A 357 -21.07 5.53 -13.11
N LYS A 358 -21.63 6.49 -12.37
CA LYS A 358 -21.51 7.90 -12.69
C LYS A 358 -20.36 8.47 -11.88
N VAL A 359 -19.37 8.96 -12.60
CA VAL A 359 -18.21 9.65 -12.03
C VAL A 359 -18.26 11.12 -12.46
N PRO A 360 -17.53 12.03 -11.80
CA PRO A 360 -17.50 13.44 -12.19
C PRO A 360 -17.12 13.67 -13.66
N LEU A 361 -16.36 12.75 -14.25
CA LEU A 361 -15.97 12.79 -15.65
C LEU A 361 -17.08 12.36 -16.61
N GLY A 362 -18.10 11.60 -16.20
CA GLY A 362 -19.12 11.05 -17.11
C GLY A 362 -19.67 9.70 -16.65
N ASN A 363 -20.21 8.91 -17.58
CA ASN A 363 -20.72 7.56 -17.28
C ASN A 363 -19.69 6.51 -17.68
N VAL A 364 -19.42 5.58 -16.76
CA VAL A 364 -18.50 4.46 -16.98
C VAL A 364 -19.27 3.16 -16.88
N LEU A 365 -19.08 2.28 -17.86
CA LEU A 365 -19.56 0.91 -17.89
C LEU A 365 -18.37 -0.02 -17.75
N ILE A 366 -18.36 -0.82 -16.69
CA ILE A 366 -17.33 -1.81 -16.40
C ILE A 366 -17.94 -3.18 -16.66
N SER A 367 -17.32 -3.96 -17.53
CA SER A 367 -17.66 -5.36 -17.79
C SER A 367 -16.53 -6.26 -17.31
N ILE A 368 -16.85 -7.23 -16.47
CA ILE A 368 -15.89 -8.17 -15.90
C ILE A 368 -16.33 -9.57 -16.29
N GLN A 369 -15.40 -10.38 -16.79
CA GLN A 369 -15.63 -11.78 -17.11
C GLN A 369 -14.66 -12.72 -16.37
N ASP A 370 -15.17 -13.86 -15.94
CA ASP A 370 -14.44 -14.96 -15.31
C ASP A 370 -13.58 -14.55 -14.09
N LEU A 371 -14.11 -13.68 -13.23
CA LEU A 371 -13.41 -13.24 -12.01
C LEU A 371 -13.43 -14.34 -10.94
N THR A 372 -12.25 -14.84 -10.59
CA THR A 372 -12.04 -15.84 -9.55
C THR A 372 -10.65 -15.71 -8.92
N HIS A 373 -10.50 -16.17 -7.68
CA HIS A 373 -9.19 -16.33 -7.02
C HIS A 373 -8.47 -17.62 -7.43
N GLN A 374 -9.12 -18.49 -8.21
CA GLN A 374 -8.59 -19.77 -8.71
C GLN A 374 -8.55 -19.79 -10.26
N PRO A 375 -7.85 -18.85 -10.94
CA PRO A 375 -7.87 -18.78 -12.41
C PRO A 375 -7.28 -20.05 -13.07
N ALA A 376 -6.38 -20.74 -12.38
CA ALA A 376 -5.82 -22.02 -12.83
C ALA A 376 -6.88 -23.13 -13.01
N VAL A 377 -8.00 -23.06 -12.28
CA VAL A 377 -9.11 -24.02 -12.39
C VAL A 377 -9.90 -23.81 -13.69
N LEU A 378 -10.07 -22.56 -14.13
CA LEU A 378 -10.78 -22.22 -15.36
C LEU A 378 -9.91 -22.36 -16.63
N GLY A 379 -8.58 -22.32 -16.47
CA GLY A 379 -7.65 -22.38 -17.59
C GLY A 379 -7.61 -21.10 -18.46
N ARG A 380 -8.21 -20.00 -17.98
CA ARG A 380 -8.22 -18.68 -18.64
C ARG A 380 -8.22 -17.55 -17.60
N PRO A 381 -7.61 -16.39 -17.91
CA PRO A 381 -7.60 -15.24 -17.01
C PRO A 381 -8.98 -14.57 -16.96
N ALA A 382 -9.17 -13.73 -15.95
CA ALA A 382 -10.28 -12.78 -15.94
C ALA A 382 -10.06 -11.72 -17.02
N HIS A 383 -11.15 -11.25 -17.62
CA HIS A 383 -11.14 -10.15 -18.60
C HIS A 383 -11.89 -8.96 -18.03
N VAL A 384 -11.31 -7.77 -18.10
CA VAL A 384 -11.94 -6.54 -17.61
C VAL A 384 -11.97 -5.50 -18.71
N VAL A 385 -13.17 -5.12 -19.14
CA VAL A 385 -13.39 -4.07 -20.13
C VAL A 385 -14.06 -2.88 -19.47
N VAL A 386 -13.44 -1.70 -19.60
CA VAL A 386 -13.98 -0.43 -19.09
C VAL A 386 -14.32 0.46 -20.28
N ASN A 387 -15.58 0.82 -20.41
CA ASN A 387 -16.10 1.71 -21.44
C ASN A 387 -16.62 3.00 -20.80
N GLY A 388 -15.97 4.13 -21.05
CA GLY A 388 -16.50 5.44 -20.70
C GLY A 388 -17.28 6.04 -21.85
N SER A 389 -18.45 6.60 -21.56
CA SER A 389 -19.29 7.33 -22.51
C SER A 389 -19.73 8.66 -21.90
N GLN A 390 -19.88 9.69 -22.74
CA GLN A 390 -20.15 11.07 -22.26
C GLN A 390 -19.06 11.55 -21.29
N LEU A 391 -17.80 11.20 -21.54
CA LEU A 391 -16.70 11.70 -20.73
C LEU A 391 -16.46 13.18 -21.07
N HIS A 392 -16.21 14.03 -20.06
CA HIS A 392 -15.71 15.38 -20.30
C HIS A 392 -14.40 15.26 -21.09
N ASP A 393 -14.38 15.85 -22.30
CA ASP A 393 -13.26 15.93 -23.25
C ASP A 393 -12.94 14.67 -24.10
N VAL A 394 -13.64 13.55 -23.93
CA VAL A 394 -13.51 12.35 -24.81
C VAL A 394 -14.89 11.77 -25.09
N GLU A 395 -15.27 11.58 -26.36
CA GLU A 395 -16.61 11.04 -26.69
C GLU A 395 -16.80 9.63 -26.13
N ASP A 396 -15.84 8.73 -26.38
CA ASP A 396 -15.83 7.34 -25.89
C ASP A 396 -14.39 6.87 -25.59
N LEU A 397 -14.20 6.09 -24.51
CA LEU A 397 -12.92 5.45 -24.15
C LEU A 397 -13.15 3.98 -23.80
N THR A 398 -12.44 3.06 -24.47
CA THR A 398 -12.43 1.63 -24.14
C THR A 398 -11.06 1.19 -23.66
N MET A 399 -10.99 0.58 -22.48
CA MET A 399 -9.79 -0.07 -21.93
C MET A 399 -10.10 -1.56 -21.75
N ASP A 400 -9.22 -2.42 -22.27
CA ASP A 400 -9.32 -3.89 -22.19
C ASP A 400 -8.09 -4.40 -21.44
N MET A 401 -8.29 -5.13 -20.33
CA MET A 401 -7.26 -5.57 -19.39
C MET A 401 -7.38 -7.05 -19.05
#